data_AF-L0K8I5-F1
#
_entry.id   AF-L0K8I5-F1
#
_cell.length_a   1.000
_cell.length_b   1.000
_cell.length_c   1.000
_cell.angle_alpha   90.00
_cell.angle_beta   90.00
_cell.angle_gamma   90.00
#
_symmetry.space_group_name_H-M   'P 1'
#
loop_
_entity.id
_entity.type
_entity.pdbx_description
1 polymer ?
#
loop_
_entity_poly.entity_id
_entity_poly.type
_entity_poly.pdbx_seq_one_letter_code
_entity_poly.pdbx_strand_id
1 'polypeptide(L)'
;MSRDISRRVDKFNPYDWTKKEKVVYLAKRDPFLKVEKIAQLAETSSHYVRTVLSEANLSLTRLRKEYAQGSDTEVDERNGLLLDILDIKQLNNLTVELETDEAILNNIDKYNKLKENNNYQLAKTRLFQLKDDVSLINSNLIVTKEAYDSLSKLKEKSNAHFSKIRCSSVLSQKKITRLLNIKENSPIIVIWKEIFINQKLCGVDMIYCDFSKFQLVLDPISYQGIKLEVKSDY
;
A
#
# COMPACT_ATOMS: atom_id res chain seq x y z
N MET A 1 -27.28 32.55 1.09
CA MET A 1 -26.62 32.21 2.38
C MET A 1 -25.52 31.20 2.09
N SER A 2 -24.29 31.68 1.89
CA SER A 2 -23.11 30.84 1.68
C SER A 2 -22.52 30.51 3.04
N ARG A 3 -22.60 29.25 3.48
CA ARG A 3 -21.92 28.80 4.69
C ARG A 3 -20.53 28.32 4.29
N ASP A 4 -19.58 29.10 4.78
CA ASP A 4 -18.14 28.94 4.75
C ASP A 4 -17.71 27.52 5.22
N ILE A 5 -17.16 26.72 4.31
CA ILE A 5 -16.61 25.37 4.58
C ILE A 5 -15.10 25.46 4.91
N SER A 6 -14.57 26.66 5.17
CA SER A 6 -13.12 26.88 5.35
C SER A 6 -12.55 26.47 6.72
N ARG A 7 -13.20 25.59 7.48
CA ARG A 7 -12.67 25.08 8.76
C ARG A 7 -12.79 23.56 8.84
N ARG A 8 -11.76 22.86 8.35
CA ARG A 8 -11.19 21.57 8.83
C ARG A 8 -10.39 20.87 7.72
N VAL A 9 -9.38 21.55 7.21
CA VAL A 9 -8.21 20.88 6.65
C VAL A 9 -7.04 21.41 7.43
N ASP A 10 -6.77 20.80 8.58
CA ASP A 10 -5.49 21.00 9.26
C ASP A 10 -4.43 20.48 8.29
N LYS A 11 -3.73 21.42 7.64
CA LYS A 11 -2.60 21.14 6.78
C LYS A 11 -1.52 20.49 7.66
N PHE A 12 -1.42 19.17 7.60
CA PHE A 12 -0.41 18.40 8.32
C PHE A 12 0.97 18.72 7.71
N ASN A 13 1.69 19.63 8.35
CA ASN A 13 3.02 20.04 7.96
C ASN A 13 4.04 19.30 8.85
N PRO A 14 4.87 18.38 8.31
CA PRO A 14 5.86 17.64 9.11
C PRO A 14 6.96 18.52 9.73
N TYR A 15 6.97 19.83 9.44
CA TYR A 15 7.83 20.81 10.10
C TYR A 15 7.36 21.21 11.52
N ASP A 16 6.10 20.93 11.89
CA ASP A 16 5.55 21.34 13.20
C ASP A 16 5.63 20.25 14.28
N TRP A 17 6.30 19.14 14.02
CA TRP A 17 6.43 18.08 15.01
C TRP A 17 7.30 18.53 16.19
N THR A 18 6.76 18.32 17.39
CA THR A 18 7.50 18.48 18.63
C THR A 18 8.69 17.51 18.65
N LYS A 19 9.74 17.85 19.41
CA LYS A 19 10.90 16.96 19.58
C LYS A 19 10.50 15.59 20.11
N LYS A 20 9.46 15.53 20.96
CA LYS A 20 8.89 14.28 21.47
C LYS A 20 8.29 13.41 20.35
N GLU A 21 7.49 14.00 19.47
CA GLU A 21 6.89 13.30 18.33
C GLU A 21 7.97 12.83 17.35
N LYS A 22 8.97 13.67 17.04
CA LYS A 22 10.12 13.29 16.21
C LYS A 22 10.86 12.08 16.80
N VAL A 23 11.12 12.08 18.11
CA VAL A 23 11.80 10.96 18.79
C VAL A 23 10.98 9.67 18.71
N VAL A 24 9.69 9.72 19.04
CA VAL A 24 8.80 8.55 18.99
C VAL A 24 8.71 8.02 17.56
N TYR A 25 8.56 8.90 16.58
CA TYR A 25 8.51 8.55 15.17
C TYR A 25 9.80 7.86 14.71
N LEU A 26 10.97 8.46 14.96
CA LEU A 26 12.25 7.92 14.53
C LEU A 26 12.55 6.56 15.18
N ALA A 27 12.25 6.41 16.46
CA ALA A 27 12.49 5.16 17.20
C ALA A 27 11.60 4.00 16.74
N LYS A 28 10.35 4.28 16.35
CA LYS A 28 9.46 3.27 15.79
C LYS A 28 9.71 3.04 14.29
N ARG A 29 10.17 4.06 13.55
CA ARG A 29 10.45 4.00 12.11
C ARG A 29 11.63 3.10 11.80
N ASP A 30 12.68 3.25 12.58
CA ASP A 30 13.86 2.42 12.47
C ASP A 30 14.33 2.10 13.91
N PRO A 31 13.84 0.98 14.47
CA PRO A 31 14.23 0.52 15.81
C PRO A 31 15.74 0.23 15.95
N PHE A 32 16.48 0.13 14.83
CA PHE A 32 17.92 -0.11 14.82
C PHE A 32 18.73 1.17 14.87
N LEU A 33 18.11 2.34 14.72
CA LEU A 33 18.78 3.61 15.00
C LEU A 33 19.34 3.61 16.42
N LYS A 34 20.59 4.09 16.52
CA LYS A 34 21.20 4.39 17.79
C LYS A 34 20.56 5.64 18.39
N VAL A 35 20.48 5.70 19.72
CA VAL A 35 19.90 6.83 20.47
C VAL A 35 20.55 8.15 20.04
N GLU A 36 21.85 8.14 19.78
CA GLU A 36 22.63 9.30 19.33
C GLU A 36 22.19 9.78 17.95
N LYS A 37 21.82 8.86 17.06
CA LYS A 37 21.33 9.20 15.72
C LYS A 37 19.91 9.75 15.76
N ILE A 38 19.05 9.19 16.64
CA ILE A 38 17.71 9.71 16.89
C ILE A 38 17.80 11.13 17.47
N ALA A 39 18.72 11.36 18.41
CA ALA A 39 18.95 12.68 18.99
C ALA A 39 19.36 13.71 17.92
N GLN A 40 20.28 13.34 17.01
CA GLN A 40 20.70 14.19 15.90
C GLN A 40 19.52 14.53 14.97
N LEU A 41 18.73 13.54 14.56
CA LEU A 41 17.62 13.71 13.63
C LEU A 41 16.42 14.44 14.24
N ALA A 42 16.21 14.31 15.55
CA ALA A 42 15.16 15.01 16.30
C ALA A 42 15.64 16.35 16.89
N GLU A 43 16.86 16.79 16.55
CA GLU A 43 17.47 18.04 17.03
C GLU A 43 17.39 18.18 18.56
N THR A 44 17.74 17.10 19.27
CA THR A 44 17.65 16.98 20.73
C THR A 44 18.85 16.22 21.30
N SER A 45 18.83 15.94 22.60
CA SER A 45 19.90 15.21 23.29
C SER A 45 19.57 13.72 23.45
N SER A 46 20.61 12.88 23.53
CA SER A 46 20.45 11.45 23.80
C SER A 46 19.76 11.17 25.14
N HIS A 47 19.98 12.05 26.13
CA HIS A 47 19.28 12.00 27.40
C HIS A 47 17.77 12.19 27.20
N TYR A 48 17.36 13.24 26.47
CA TYR A 48 15.96 13.52 26.18
C TYR A 48 15.29 12.39 25.40
N VAL A 49 16.01 11.77 24.45
CA VAL A 49 15.51 10.59 23.71
C VAL A 49 15.15 9.45 24.67
N ARG A 50 16.04 9.12 25.62
CA ARG A 50 15.78 8.05 26.60
C ARG A 50 14.58 8.37 27.50
N THR A 51 14.46 9.63 27.93
CA THR A 51 13.30 10.09 28.71
C THR A 51 12.01 9.92 27.94
N VAL A 52 11.95 10.41 26.69
CA VAL A 52 10.75 10.30 25.85
C VAL A 52 10.38 8.84 25.58
N LEU A 53 11.37 7.98 25.30
CA LEU A 53 11.12 6.54 25.10
C LEU A 53 10.53 5.90 26.37
N SER A 54 11.10 6.20 27.54
CA SER A 54 10.59 5.71 28.81
C SER A 54 9.17 6.21 29.11
N GLU A 55 8.90 7.50 28.91
CA GLU A 55 7.57 8.09 29.09
C GLU A 55 6.52 7.47 28.15
N ALA A 56 6.92 7.14 26.92
CA ALA A 56 6.06 6.49 25.94
C ALA A 56 5.94 4.97 26.16
N ASN A 57 6.56 4.41 27.20
CA ASN A 57 6.67 2.97 27.45
C ASN A 57 7.27 2.20 26.27
N LEU A 58 8.20 2.84 25.55
CA LEU A 58 8.92 2.28 24.41
C LEU A 58 10.34 1.89 24.82
N SER A 59 10.77 0.72 24.38
CA SER A 59 12.15 0.27 24.50
C SER A 59 12.64 -0.09 23.11
N LEU A 60 13.80 0.43 22.69
CA LEU A 60 14.39 0.05 21.40
C LEU A 60 14.67 -1.47 21.34
N THR A 61 15.04 -2.10 22.46
CA THR A 61 15.23 -3.55 22.51
C THR A 61 13.91 -4.29 22.34
N ARG A 62 12.83 -3.80 22.97
CA ARG A 62 11.49 -4.37 22.80
C ARG A 62 10.98 -4.16 21.38
N LEU A 63 11.15 -2.96 20.82
CA LEU A 63 10.80 -2.65 19.44
C LEU A 63 11.60 -3.49 18.45
N ARG A 64 12.90 -3.72 18.68
CA ARG A 64 13.72 -4.65 17.88
C ARG A 64 13.25 -6.08 18.01
N LYS A 65 12.83 -6.51 19.21
CA LYS A 65 12.30 -7.85 19.45
C LYS A 65 10.92 -8.03 18.81
N GLU A 66 10.02 -7.05 18.91
CA GLU A 66 8.73 -7.02 18.23
C GLU A 66 8.94 -6.96 16.72
N TYR A 67 9.91 -6.18 16.24
CA TYR A 67 10.35 -6.16 14.86
C TYR A 67 10.90 -7.51 14.42
N ALA A 68 11.62 -8.24 15.29
CA ALA A 68 12.19 -9.58 15.06
C ALA A 68 11.21 -10.75 15.27
N GLN A 69 10.12 -10.57 16.03
CA GLN A 69 9.13 -11.59 16.38
C GLN A 69 7.82 -11.44 15.61
N GLY A 70 7.50 -10.24 15.12
CA GLY A 70 6.56 -10.03 14.03
C GLY A 70 7.16 -10.39 12.66
N SER A 71 8.42 -10.84 12.63
CA SER A 71 9.17 -11.22 11.43
C SER A 71 9.56 -12.70 11.42
N ASP A 72 8.55 -13.56 11.38
CA ASP A 72 8.58 -14.70 10.43
C ASP A 72 8.30 -14.23 8.99
N THR A 73 8.48 -12.94 8.74
CA THR A 73 8.36 -12.30 7.46
C THR A 73 9.17 -11.00 7.44
N GLU A 74 10.21 -10.93 6.61
CA GLU A 74 11.06 -9.80 6.15
C GLU A 74 10.30 -8.47 5.88
N VAL A 75 9.69 -7.82 6.87
CA VAL A 75 9.02 -6.53 6.66
C VAL A 75 9.98 -5.38 6.94
N ASP A 76 10.91 -5.18 6.02
CA ASP A 76 11.26 -3.83 5.51
C ASP A 76 11.84 -3.83 4.07
N GLU A 77 11.76 -4.96 3.34
CA GLU A 77 12.10 -5.01 1.90
C GLU A 77 10.86 -5.28 1.01
N ARG A 78 9.66 -5.30 1.59
CA ARG A 78 8.45 -5.87 0.98
C ARG A 78 7.36 -4.89 0.52
N ASN A 79 7.49 -3.58 0.74
CA ASN A 79 6.47 -2.57 0.39
C ASN A 79 6.22 -2.36 -1.13
N GLY A 80 6.67 -3.27 -1.99
CA GLY A 80 6.64 -3.11 -3.46
C GLY A 80 5.28 -3.36 -4.11
N LEU A 81 4.42 -4.18 -3.51
CA LEU A 81 3.15 -4.61 -4.12
C LEU A 81 1.96 -4.20 -3.27
N LEU A 82 0.82 -4.00 -3.92
CA LEU A 82 -0.34 -3.44 -3.26
C LEU A 82 -0.93 -4.39 -2.22
N LEU A 83 -0.90 -5.70 -2.44
CA LEU A 83 -1.35 -6.68 -1.44
C LEU A 83 -0.50 -6.62 -0.16
N ASP A 84 0.82 -6.45 -0.30
CA ASP A 84 1.77 -6.34 0.81
C ASP A 84 1.58 -5.00 1.56
N ILE A 85 1.24 -3.94 0.83
CA ILE A 85 1.01 -2.61 1.39
C ILE A 85 -0.34 -2.54 2.12
N LEU A 86 -1.37 -3.19 1.60
CA LEU A 86 -2.70 -3.14 2.22
C LEU A 86 -2.83 -4.08 3.42
N ASP A 87 -1.76 -4.82 3.76
CA ASP A 87 -1.71 -5.85 4.80
C ASP A 87 -3.03 -6.61 4.90
N ILE A 88 -3.42 -7.27 3.80
CA ILE A 88 -4.73 -7.90 3.66
C ILE A 88 -4.99 -8.95 4.76
N LYS A 89 -3.95 -9.46 5.42
CA LYS A 89 -4.08 -10.33 6.60
C LYS A 89 -4.72 -9.62 7.80
N GLN A 90 -4.55 -8.29 7.93
CA GLN A 90 -5.24 -7.48 8.94
C GLN A 90 -6.69 -7.16 8.57
N LEU A 91 -7.08 -7.33 7.30
CA LEU A 91 -8.47 -7.30 6.88
C LEU A 91 -9.11 -8.63 7.28
N ASN A 92 -9.32 -8.79 8.58
CA ASN A 92 -10.01 -9.93 9.16
C ASN A 92 -11.27 -10.19 8.32
N ASN A 93 -11.40 -11.41 7.78
CA ASN A 93 -12.50 -11.90 6.92
C ASN A 93 -12.32 -11.76 5.40
N LEU A 94 -11.15 -11.37 4.87
CA LEU A 94 -10.88 -11.51 3.44
C LEU A 94 -10.30 -12.88 3.09
N THR A 95 -10.96 -13.60 2.18
CA THR A 95 -10.50 -14.88 1.62
C THR A 95 -10.26 -14.77 0.12
N VAL A 96 -9.30 -15.51 -0.41
CA VAL A 96 -9.10 -15.60 -1.88
C VAL A 96 -10.14 -16.57 -2.43
N GLU A 97 -11.00 -16.10 -3.33
CA GLU A 97 -12.01 -16.93 -3.98
C GLU A 97 -11.49 -17.55 -5.27
N LEU A 98 -10.86 -16.72 -6.10
CA LEU A 98 -10.48 -17.10 -7.45
C LEU A 98 -9.15 -16.48 -7.84
N GLU A 99 -8.35 -17.24 -8.56
CA GLU A 99 -7.11 -16.81 -9.19
C GLU A 99 -7.16 -17.19 -10.67
N THR A 100 -6.84 -16.23 -11.55
CA THR A 100 -6.80 -16.45 -13.00
C THR A 100 -5.50 -15.93 -13.59
N ASP A 101 -5.02 -16.56 -14.67
CA ASP A 101 -3.81 -16.16 -15.41
C ASP A 101 -4.08 -15.04 -16.44
N GLU A 102 -5.16 -14.28 -16.24
CA GLU A 102 -5.50 -13.12 -17.05
C GLU A 102 -5.40 -11.85 -16.22
N ALA A 103 -4.94 -10.75 -16.83
CA ALA A 103 -4.97 -9.44 -16.22
C ALA A 103 -6.29 -8.75 -16.57
N ILE A 104 -7.08 -8.43 -15.54
CA ILE A 104 -8.35 -7.73 -15.69
C ILE A 104 -8.14 -6.27 -15.27
N LEU A 105 -8.18 -5.35 -16.24
CA LEU A 105 -7.96 -3.92 -15.99
C LEU A 105 -9.21 -3.10 -16.31
N ASN A 106 -9.49 -2.09 -15.48
CA ASN A 106 -10.63 -1.17 -15.69
C ASN A 106 -10.41 -0.19 -16.84
N ASN A 107 -9.18 -0.01 -17.32
CA ASN A 107 -8.89 0.75 -18.54
C ASN A 107 -7.64 0.16 -19.19
N ILE A 108 -7.85 -0.89 -19.99
CA ILE A 108 -6.76 -1.56 -20.71
C ILE A 108 -6.09 -0.62 -21.72
N ASP A 109 -6.84 0.33 -22.28
CA ASP A 109 -6.35 1.21 -23.34
C ASP A 109 -5.26 2.16 -22.88
N LYS A 110 -5.31 2.60 -21.62
CA LYS A 110 -4.22 3.34 -20.96
C LYS A 110 -2.89 2.59 -21.03
N TYR A 111 -2.94 1.27 -21.12
CA TYR A 111 -1.79 0.36 -21.12
C TYR A 111 -1.55 -0.26 -22.50
N ASN A 112 -2.10 0.32 -23.58
CA ASN A 112 -1.89 -0.18 -24.94
C ASN A 112 -0.41 -0.26 -25.34
N LYS A 113 0.45 0.63 -24.81
CA LYS A 113 1.91 0.55 -25.00
C LYS A 113 2.55 -0.73 -24.43
N LEU A 114 1.90 -1.37 -23.45
CA LEU A 114 2.29 -2.69 -22.95
C LEU A 114 1.77 -3.80 -23.87
N LYS A 115 0.61 -3.59 -24.50
CA LYS A 115 -0.07 -4.55 -25.40
C LYS A 115 0.62 -4.72 -26.75
N GLU A 116 1.36 -3.72 -27.25
CA GLU A 116 2.12 -3.81 -28.50
C GLU A 116 3.14 -4.96 -28.52
N ASN A 117 3.55 -5.46 -27.34
CA ASN A 117 4.23 -6.74 -27.21
C ASN A 117 3.24 -7.77 -26.64
N ASN A 118 2.60 -8.56 -27.50
CA ASN A 118 1.66 -9.63 -27.11
C ASN A 118 2.28 -10.76 -26.25
N ASN A 119 3.55 -10.65 -25.87
CA ASN A 119 4.26 -11.60 -25.02
C ASN A 119 4.22 -11.12 -23.55
N TYR A 120 3.02 -11.14 -22.96
CA TYR A 120 2.91 -11.00 -21.50
C TYR A 120 3.66 -12.14 -20.83
N GLN A 121 4.44 -11.82 -19.82
CA GLN A 121 5.18 -12.83 -19.04
C GLN A 121 4.47 -13.16 -17.73
N LEU A 122 3.71 -12.21 -17.20
CA LEU A 122 2.88 -12.42 -16.02
C LEU A 122 1.60 -11.60 -16.14
N ALA A 123 0.47 -12.29 -16.22
CA ALA A 123 -0.86 -11.71 -16.14
C ALA A 123 -1.61 -12.49 -15.07
N LYS A 124 -2.10 -11.82 -14.03
CA LYS A 124 -2.70 -12.51 -12.89
C LYS A 124 -3.75 -11.67 -12.22
N THR A 125 -4.93 -12.24 -12.02
CA THR A 125 -6.00 -11.58 -11.25
C THR A 125 -6.41 -12.46 -10.08
N ARG A 126 -6.54 -11.85 -8.90
CA ARG A 126 -7.06 -12.48 -7.68
C ARG A 126 -8.31 -11.75 -7.21
N LEU A 127 -9.34 -12.53 -6.89
CA LEU A 127 -10.58 -12.04 -6.30
C LEU A 127 -10.57 -12.34 -4.81
N PHE A 128 -10.93 -11.34 -4.01
CA PHE A 128 -11.01 -11.44 -2.57
C PHE A 128 -12.45 -11.22 -2.12
N GLN A 129 -12.96 -12.18 -1.37
CA GLN A 129 -14.29 -12.17 -0.80
C GLN A 129 -14.30 -11.63 0.62
N LEU A 130 -15.33 -10.87 0.93
CA LEU A 130 -15.72 -10.49 2.28
C LEU A 130 -17.14 -11.01 2.50
N LYS A 131 -17.36 -11.89 3.50
CA LYS A 131 -18.69 -12.47 3.82
C LYS A 131 -19.41 -13.02 2.57
N ASP A 132 -18.71 -13.85 1.80
CA ASP A 132 -19.20 -14.53 0.59
C ASP A 132 -19.50 -13.60 -0.62
N ASP A 133 -19.05 -12.34 -0.59
CA ASP A 133 -19.19 -11.42 -1.72
C ASP A 133 -17.84 -10.84 -2.16
N VAL A 134 -17.55 -10.89 -3.45
CA VAL A 134 -16.31 -10.34 -4.00
C VAL A 134 -16.29 -8.84 -3.75
N SER A 135 -15.28 -8.41 -3.03
CA SER A 135 -15.21 -7.05 -2.52
C SER A 135 -13.94 -6.35 -2.97
N LEU A 136 -12.89 -7.12 -3.29
CA LEU A 136 -11.61 -6.61 -3.75
C LEU A 136 -11.06 -7.46 -4.89
N ILE A 137 -10.50 -6.80 -5.90
CA ILE A 137 -9.82 -7.44 -7.03
C ILE A 137 -8.40 -6.93 -7.05
N ASN A 138 -7.41 -7.82 -7.07
CA ASN A 138 -6.04 -7.46 -7.40
C ASN A 138 -5.70 -8.00 -8.79
N SER A 139 -5.13 -7.15 -9.64
CA SER A 139 -4.78 -7.49 -11.02
C SER A 139 -3.36 -7.01 -11.32
N ASN A 140 -2.54 -7.95 -11.77
CA ASN A 140 -1.15 -7.76 -12.12
C ASN A 140 -0.96 -7.97 -13.62
N LEU A 141 -0.22 -7.07 -14.25
CA LEU A 141 0.18 -7.19 -15.65
C LEU A 141 1.65 -6.83 -15.79
N ILE A 142 2.45 -7.74 -16.32
CA ILE A 142 3.87 -7.52 -16.59
C ILE A 142 4.22 -8.02 -17.99
N VAL A 143 4.86 -7.14 -18.75
CA VAL A 143 5.39 -7.36 -20.09
C VAL A 143 6.90 -7.16 -20.04
N THR A 144 7.63 -8.27 -20.15
CA THR A 144 9.09 -8.22 -20.24
C THR A 144 9.59 -9.28 -21.23
N LYS A 145 10.87 -9.20 -21.60
CA LYS A 145 11.53 -10.25 -22.39
C LYS A 145 11.98 -11.45 -21.56
N GLU A 146 12.10 -11.27 -20.24
CA GLU A 146 12.48 -12.30 -19.28
C GLU A 146 11.23 -12.94 -18.67
N ALA A 147 11.20 -14.27 -18.57
CA ALA A 147 10.13 -14.97 -17.89
C ALA A 147 10.20 -14.70 -16.38
N TYR A 148 9.09 -14.24 -15.80
CA TYR A 148 8.98 -13.99 -14.37
C TYR A 148 7.74 -14.72 -13.83
N ASP A 149 7.98 -15.76 -13.04
CA ASP A 149 6.89 -16.55 -12.45
C ASP A 149 6.20 -15.83 -11.28
N SER A 150 6.78 -14.73 -10.78
CA SER A 150 6.18 -13.91 -9.73
C SER A 150 6.75 -12.49 -9.68
N LEU A 151 5.95 -11.57 -9.14
CA LEU A 151 6.38 -10.20 -8.84
C LEU A 151 7.52 -10.14 -7.82
N SER A 152 7.64 -11.12 -6.92
CA SER A 152 8.71 -11.18 -5.92
C SER A 152 10.08 -11.38 -6.59
N LYS A 153 10.18 -12.28 -7.56
CA LYS A 153 11.41 -12.49 -8.35
C LYS A 153 11.82 -11.27 -9.17
N LEU A 154 10.85 -10.43 -9.58
CA LEU A 154 11.14 -9.17 -10.27
C LEU A 154 11.88 -8.16 -9.38
N LYS A 155 11.58 -8.16 -8.07
CA LYS A 155 12.16 -7.23 -7.10
C LYS A 155 13.64 -7.50 -6.83
N GLU A 156 14.07 -8.74 -6.95
CA GLU A 156 15.47 -9.16 -6.72
C GLU A 156 16.44 -8.63 -7.80
N LYS A 157 15.92 -8.05 -8.88
CA LYS A 157 16.73 -7.45 -9.95
C LYS A 157 17.09 -6.00 -9.62
N SER A 158 18.38 -5.67 -9.72
CA SER A 158 18.94 -4.34 -9.39
C SER A 158 18.41 -3.18 -10.25
N ASN A 159 17.72 -3.46 -11.35
CA ASN A 159 17.22 -2.48 -12.32
C ASN A 159 15.69 -2.36 -12.34
N ALA A 160 14.98 -3.06 -11.46
CA ALA A 160 13.54 -2.93 -11.27
C ALA A 160 13.21 -1.78 -10.32
N HIS A 161 12.23 -0.96 -10.69
CA HIS A 161 11.76 0.17 -9.90
C HIS A 161 10.23 0.24 -9.91
N PHE A 162 9.63 0.55 -8.76
CA PHE A 162 8.18 0.68 -8.61
C PHE A 162 7.81 2.14 -8.39
N SER A 163 6.76 2.63 -9.04
CA SER A 163 6.27 3.99 -8.81
C SER A 163 5.77 4.19 -7.38
N LYS A 164 5.56 5.45 -7.00
CA LYS A 164 4.69 5.79 -5.87
C LYS A 164 3.31 5.15 -6.06
N ILE A 165 2.66 4.81 -4.96
CA ILE A 165 1.25 4.38 -4.97
C ILE A 165 0.41 5.56 -5.46
N ARG A 166 -0.52 5.27 -6.36
CA ARG A 166 -1.55 6.21 -6.77
C ARG A 166 -2.91 5.64 -6.42
N CYS A 167 -3.85 6.52 -6.09
CA CYS A 167 -5.22 6.15 -5.78
C CYS A 167 -6.17 7.13 -6.47
N SER A 168 -7.28 6.65 -7.00
CA SER A 168 -8.33 7.48 -7.61
C SER A 168 -9.69 6.80 -7.54
N SER A 169 -10.74 7.61 -7.56
CA SER A 169 -12.09 7.15 -7.88
C SER A 169 -12.28 7.11 -9.39
N VAL A 170 -12.80 6.01 -9.92
CA VAL A 170 -13.17 5.88 -11.34
C VAL A 170 -14.51 5.16 -11.47
N LEU A 171 -15.17 5.28 -12.61
CA LEU A 171 -16.37 4.49 -12.92
C LEU A 171 -15.98 3.06 -13.33
N SER A 172 -16.72 2.07 -12.82
CA SER A 172 -16.49 0.66 -13.13
C SER A 172 -16.90 0.31 -14.56
N GLN A 173 -16.03 -0.41 -15.27
CA GLN A 173 -16.34 -1.01 -16.56
C GLN A 173 -16.95 -2.40 -16.40
N LYS A 174 -17.63 -2.86 -17.45
CA LYS A 174 -18.40 -4.12 -17.49
C LYS A 174 -17.70 -5.33 -16.86
N LYS A 175 -16.40 -5.54 -17.12
CA LYS A 175 -15.64 -6.68 -16.54
C LYS A 175 -15.50 -6.55 -15.03
N ILE A 176 -15.08 -5.38 -14.53
CA ILE A 176 -14.89 -5.13 -13.09
C ILE A 176 -16.22 -5.16 -12.35
N THR A 177 -17.27 -4.56 -12.94
CA THR A 177 -18.62 -4.56 -12.39
C THR A 177 -19.14 -5.97 -12.11
N ARG A 178 -18.96 -6.88 -13.09
CA ARG A 178 -19.39 -8.28 -12.96
C ARG A 178 -18.64 -9.00 -11.85
N LEU A 179 -17.34 -8.76 -11.74
CA LEU A 179 -16.50 -9.42 -10.74
C LEU A 179 -16.76 -8.90 -9.33
N LEU A 180 -16.94 -7.59 -9.15
CA LEU A 180 -17.28 -6.99 -7.85
C LEU A 180 -18.76 -7.11 -7.48
N ASN A 181 -19.59 -7.68 -8.36
CA ASN A 181 -21.04 -7.77 -8.19
C ASN A 181 -21.72 -6.41 -7.88
N ILE A 182 -21.27 -5.35 -8.54
CA ILE A 182 -21.80 -3.98 -8.39
C ILE A 182 -22.65 -3.58 -9.61
N LYS A 183 -23.25 -2.39 -9.60
CA LYS A 183 -23.97 -1.84 -10.77
C LYS A 183 -22.98 -1.26 -11.79
N GLU A 184 -23.29 -1.34 -13.09
CA GLU A 184 -22.44 -0.73 -14.13
C GLU A 184 -22.29 0.78 -13.90
N ASN A 185 -21.09 1.31 -14.17
CA ASN A 185 -20.72 2.70 -13.89
C ASN A 185 -20.81 3.11 -12.41
N SER A 186 -20.79 2.16 -11.48
CA SER A 186 -20.62 2.49 -10.07
C SER A 186 -19.22 3.05 -9.84
N PRO A 187 -19.04 4.05 -8.96
CA PRO A 187 -17.72 4.49 -8.58
C PRO A 187 -17.00 3.36 -7.84
N ILE A 188 -15.72 3.16 -8.14
CA ILE A 188 -14.81 2.23 -7.46
C ILE A 188 -13.50 2.91 -7.11
N ILE A 189 -12.87 2.45 -6.02
CA ILE A 189 -11.52 2.87 -5.67
C ILE A 189 -10.56 2.05 -6.52
N VAL A 190 -9.61 2.74 -7.17
CA VAL A 190 -8.48 2.09 -7.82
C VAL A 190 -7.21 2.55 -7.14
N ILE A 191 -6.45 1.61 -6.61
CA ILE A 191 -5.11 1.81 -6.08
C ILE A 191 -4.16 1.13 -7.06
N TRP A 192 -3.11 1.80 -7.50
CA TRP A 192 -2.17 1.20 -8.45
C TRP A 192 -0.72 1.63 -8.25
N LYS A 193 0.17 0.79 -8.77
CA LYS A 193 1.59 1.08 -8.98
C LYS A 193 2.00 0.70 -10.40
N GLU A 194 2.90 1.47 -10.95
CA GLU A 194 3.57 1.20 -12.22
C GLU A 194 4.93 0.54 -11.93
N ILE A 195 5.29 -0.43 -12.76
CA ILE A 195 6.50 -1.24 -12.63
C ILE A 195 7.42 -0.89 -13.80
N PHE A 196 8.66 -0.53 -13.49
CA PHE A 196 9.66 -0.12 -14.44
C PHE A 196 10.87 -1.04 -14.39
N ILE A 197 11.43 -1.38 -15.54
CA ILE A 197 12.72 -2.10 -15.66
C ILE A 197 13.57 -1.29 -16.61
N ASN A 198 14.81 -0.94 -16.22
CA ASN A 198 15.67 -0.06 -17.01
C ASN A 198 14.96 1.25 -17.41
N GLN A 199 14.20 1.84 -16.48
CA GLN A 199 13.39 3.06 -16.67
C GLN A 199 12.25 2.95 -17.70
N LYS A 200 12.00 1.78 -18.28
CA LYS A 200 10.87 1.53 -19.19
C LYS A 200 9.69 0.98 -18.42
N LEU A 201 8.48 1.49 -18.68
CA LEU A 201 7.25 0.92 -18.13
C LEU A 201 7.08 -0.50 -18.66
N CYS A 202 7.06 -1.47 -17.74
CA CYS A 202 6.99 -2.89 -18.03
C CYS A 202 5.79 -3.56 -17.37
N GLY A 203 5.09 -2.90 -16.45
CA GLY A 203 3.92 -3.51 -15.85
C GLY A 203 3.13 -2.60 -14.92
N VAL A 204 2.05 -3.15 -14.39
CA VAL A 204 1.21 -2.54 -13.36
C VAL A 204 0.75 -3.56 -12.35
N ASP A 205 0.59 -3.11 -11.12
CA ASP A 205 -0.14 -3.78 -10.06
C ASP A 205 -1.32 -2.88 -9.69
N MET A 206 -2.54 -3.42 -9.66
CA MET A 206 -3.78 -2.68 -9.45
C MET A 206 -4.67 -3.38 -8.45
N ILE A 207 -5.32 -2.61 -7.58
CA ILE A 207 -6.39 -3.05 -6.69
C ILE A 207 -7.65 -2.25 -6.99
N TYR A 208 -8.76 -2.97 -7.16
CA TYR A 208 -10.10 -2.42 -7.31
C TYR A 208 -10.92 -2.76 -6.09
N CYS A 209 -11.53 -1.76 -5.47
CA CYS A 209 -12.40 -1.95 -4.30
C CYS A 209 -13.74 -1.26 -4.52
N ASP A 210 -14.80 -1.88 -4.02
CA ASP A 210 -16.10 -1.22 -3.91
C ASP A 210 -16.07 -0.15 -2.81
N PHE A 211 -16.45 1.09 -3.16
CA PHE A 211 -16.61 2.20 -2.21
C PHE A 211 -17.66 1.92 -1.13
N SER A 212 -18.64 1.05 -1.38
CA SER A 212 -19.65 0.71 -0.39
C SER A 212 -19.08 -0.10 0.77
N LYS A 213 -18.01 -0.87 0.51
CA LYS A 213 -17.44 -1.85 1.44
C LYS A 213 -16.15 -1.39 2.10
N PHE A 214 -15.36 -0.62 1.38
CA PHE A 214 -14.05 -0.16 1.85
C PHE A 214 -13.96 1.35 2.02
N GLN A 215 -13.11 1.74 2.95
CA GLN A 215 -12.63 3.11 3.09
C GLN A 215 -11.10 3.14 3.03
N LEU A 216 -10.58 4.24 2.48
CA LEU A 216 -9.16 4.51 2.44
C LEU A 216 -8.83 5.50 3.56
N VAL A 217 -8.04 5.07 4.53
CA VAL A 217 -7.60 5.88 5.66
C VAL A 217 -6.16 6.29 5.41
N LEU A 218 -5.92 7.60 5.38
CA LEU A 218 -4.57 8.13 5.43
C LEU A 218 -4.18 8.19 6.90
N ASP A 219 -3.40 7.23 7.36
CA ASP A 219 -2.83 7.26 8.70
C ASP A 219 -1.39 7.83 8.59
N PRO A 220 -1.19 9.13 8.94
CA PRO A 220 0.12 9.77 8.86
C PRO A 220 1.11 9.25 9.93
N ILE A 221 0.63 8.46 10.88
CA ILE A 221 1.41 7.86 11.96
C ILE A 221 1.83 6.42 11.56
N SER A 222 1.02 5.72 10.76
CA SER A 222 1.39 4.43 10.16
C SER A 222 2.43 4.58 9.05
N TYR A 223 3.41 3.67 9.02
CA TYR A 223 4.54 3.68 8.09
C TYR A 223 4.18 3.57 6.60
N GLN A 224 2.96 3.13 6.29
CA GLN A 224 2.50 2.88 4.92
C GLN A 224 1.76 4.09 4.29
N GLY A 225 1.40 5.11 5.08
CA GLY A 225 0.76 6.35 4.64
C GLY A 225 -0.66 6.22 4.06
N ILE A 226 -1.09 5.00 3.74
CA ILE A 226 -2.41 4.63 3.23
C ILE A 226 -2.76 3.26 3.82
N LYS A 227 -3.91 3.18 4.48
CA LYS A 227 -4.52 1.95 4.97
C LYS A 227 -5.86 1.75 4.30
N LEU A 228 -6.14 0.54 3.81
CA LEU A 228 -7.50 0.18 3.41
C LEU A 228 -8.19 -0.46 4.61
N GLU A 229 -9.44 -0.10 4.88
CA GLU A 229 -10.22 -0.67 5.97
C GLU A 229 -11.61 -1.08 5.46
N VAL A 230 -12.12 -2.19 5.99
CA VAL A 230 -13.53 -2.57 5.83
C VAL A 230 -14.38 -1.61 6.66
N LYS A 231 -15.46 -1.10 6.08
CA LYS A 231 -16.41 -0.25 6.81
C LYS A 231 -17.14 -1.07 7.87
N SER A 232 -17.36 -0.49 9.04
CA SER A 232 -17.98 -1.14 10.20
C SER A 232 -19.34 -1.77 9.93
N ASP A 233 -20.05 -1.24 8.93
CA ASP A 233 -21.43 -1.62 8.61
C ASP A 233 -21.50 -2.75 7.56
N TYR A 234 -20.35 -3.29 7.14
CA TYR A 234 -20.25 -4.34 6.13
C TYR A 234 -19.86 -5.71 6.71
#